data_AF-A0A930H539-F1
#
_entry.id   AF-A0A930H539-F1
#
_cell.length_a   1.000
_cell.length_b   1.000
_cell.length_c   1.000
_cell.angle_alpha   90.00
_cell.angle_beta   90.00
_cell.angle_gamma   90.00
#
_symmetry.space_group_name_H-M   'P 1'
#
loop_
_entity.id
_entity.type
_entity.pdbx_description
1 polymer ?
#
loop_
_entity_poly.entity_id
_entity_poly.type
_entity_poly.pdbx_seq_one_letter_code
_entity_poly.pdbx_strand_id
1 'polypeptide(L)'
;MDLWEQIKNNTELHTMLMRECDICFYKQLQEIRFMENNENYSMQAKAFAHDASGGEFVFLEDESIGFIGNEGEVGRIAESLAELLTFLIHAGNLFDFNCKKIYQRESLLRAFCEGYLAKIREAYRKEHKDWDKIRGALAEELSLPFHPEHLQDVAMQFYKAAIREPSFSCKYMDGMEEYTCDSILSDTVGMWVKELTGMTKEEMENNHEHL
;
A
#
# COMPACT_ATOMS: atom_id res chain seq x y z
N MET A 1 4.05 19.31 -12.79
CA MET A 1 5.43 18.79 -12.77
C MET A 1 5.31 17.29 -12.68
N ASP A 2 6.18 16.51 -13.33
CA ASP A 2 6.17 15.05 -13.17
C ASP A 2 6.59 14.70 -11.72
N LEU A 3 5.74 13.96 -11.00
CA LEU A 3 5.95 13.66 -9.56
C LEU A 3 7.24 12.88 -9.35
N TRP A 4 7.57 11.98 -10.26
CA TRP A 4 8.80 11.21 -10.21
C TRP A 4 10.03 12.12 -10.30
N GLU A 5 10.09 13.04 -11.27
CA GLU A 5 11.20 13.99 -11.39
C GLU A 5 11.28 14.99 -10.24
N GLN A 6 10.15 15.36 -9.63
CA GLN A 6 10.14 16.18 -8.41
C GLN A 6 10.79 15.46 -7.23
N ILE A 7 10.49 14.16 -7.06
CA ILE A 7 10.97 13.36 -5.92
C ILE A 7 12.44 13.02 -6.10
N LYS A 8 12.82 12.45 -7.25
CA LYS A 8 14.12 11.83 -7.54
C LYS A 8 15.35 12.66 -7.16
N ASN A 9 15.26 13.98 -7.25
CA ASN A 9 16.38 14.89 -6.97
C ASN A 9 16.26 15.64 -5.63
N ASN A 10 15.20 15.39 -4.86
CA ASN A 10 14.94 16.06 -3.58
C ASN A 10 15.25 15.12 -2.40
N THR A 11 16.45 15.28 -1.83
CA THR A 11 16.95 14.42 -0.73
C THR A 11 16.12 14.56 0.56
N GLU A 12 15.60 15.75 0.84
CA GLU A 12 14.76 15.99 2.02
C GLU A 12 13.41 15.27 1.86
N LEU A 13 12.79 15.40 0.69
CA LEU A 13 11.55 14.72 0.36
C LEU A 13 11.70 13.19 0.36
N HIS A 14 12.80 12.65 -0.17
CA HIS A 14 13.12 11.21 -0.05
C HIS A 14 13.17 10.75 1.40
N THR A 15 13.84 11.52 2.26
CA THR A 15 14.00 11.16 3.67
C THR A 15 12.65 11.19 4.39
N MET A 16 11.79 12.16 4.07
CA MET A 16 10.44 12.24 4.62
C MET A 16 9.56 11.09 4.12
N LEU A 17 9.58 10.79 2.82
CA LEU A 17 8.82 9.68 2.25
C LEU A 17 9.26 8.33 2.82
N MET A 18 10.56 8.09 3.00
CA MET A 18 11.04 6.87 3.63
C MET A 18 10.57 6.76 5.09
N ARG A 19 10.70 7.85 5.86
CA ARG A 19 10.38 7.85 7.30
C ARG A 19 8.88 7.75 7.57
N GLU A 20 8.07 8.44 6.76
CA GLU A 20 6.63 8.56 6.99
C GLU A 20 5.84 7.53 6.18
N CYS A 21 6.27 7.19 4.98
CA CYS A 21 5.48 6.44 3.99
C CYS A 21 6.10 5.09 3.59
N ASP A 22 7.20 4.69 4.24
CA ASP A 22 7.93 3.44 3.98
C ASP A 22 8.24 3.22 2.49
N ILE A 23 8.66 4.29 1.80
CA ILE A 23 8.99 4.24 0.37
C ILE A 23 10.30 5.00 0.09
N CYS A 24 11.24 4.30 -0.53
CA CYS A 24 12.56 4.80 -0.87
C CYS A 24 12.79 4.73 -2.38
N PHE A 25 12.85 5.90 -3.02
CA PHE A 25 12.96 6.05 -4.47
C PHE A 25 14.37 5.74 -4.96
N TYR A 26 14.46 4.97 -6.05
CA TYR A 26 15.72 4.76 -6.76
C TYR A 26 16.13 5.99 -7.54
N LYS A 27 17.44 6.15 -7.76
CA LYS A 27 18.00 7.24 -8.59
C LYS A 27 17.59 7.15 -10.06
N GLN A 28 17.25 5.95 -10.52
CA GLN A 28 16.79 5.65 -11.87
C GLN A 28 15.92 4.40 -11.82
N LEU A 29 15.07 4.22 -12.84
CA LEU A 29 14.31 2.99 -13.01
C LEU A 29 15.27 1.79 -13.14
N GLN A 30 14.90 0.67 -12.51
CA GLN A 30 15.68 -0.56 -12.49
C GLN A 30 14.84 -1.71 -13.03
N GLU A 31 15.52 -2.76 -13.49
CA GLU A 31 14.87 -4.05 -13.68
C GLU A 31 14.49 -4.62 -12.31
N ILE A 32 13.45 -5.45 -12.28
CA ILE A 32 12.95 -6.12 -11.07
C ILE A 32 14.06 -7.01 -10.51
N ARG A 33 14.28 -6.96 -9.19
CA ARG A 33 15.31 -7.77 -8.51
C ARG A 33 14.88 -9.21 -8.27
N PHE A 34 13.58 -9.43 -8.13
CA PHE A 34 12.97 -10.73 -7.89
C PHE A 34 12.76 -11.51 -9.19
N MET A 35 13.88 -11.83 -9.87
CA MET A 35 13.91 -12.59 -11.14
C MET A 35 14.83 -13.83 -11.05
N GLU A 36 15.41 -14.10 -9.89
CA GLU A 36 16.44 -15.14 -9.72
C GLU A 36 15.87 -16.57 -9.69
N ASN A 37 14.56 -16.75 -9.41
CA ASN A 37 13.90 -18.05 -9.30
C ASN A 37 12.98 -18.36 -10.50
N ASN A 38 13.22 -17.74 -11.65
CA ASN A 38 12.36 -17.82 -12.84
C ASN A 38 10.93 -17.29 -12.58
N GLU A 39 10.83 -16.24 -11.77
CA GLU A 39 9.60 -15.47 -11.62
C GLU A 39 9.10 -15.00 -13.00
N ASN A 40 7.85 -15.30 -13.28
CA ASN A 40 7.16 -14.96 -14.51
C ASN A 40 5.98 -14.05 -14.16
N TYR A 41 6.21 -12.75 -14.33
CA TYR A 41 5.21 -11.72 -14.10
C TYR A 41 4.25 -11.64 -15.27
N SER A 42 2.96 -11.51 -14.93
CA SER A 42 1.86 -11.35 -15.90
C SER A 42 1.92 -10.06 -16.74
N MET A 43 2.75 -9.09 -16.35
CA MET A 43 2.92 -7.80 -17.01
C MET A 43 4.40 -7.40 -17.00
N GLN A 44 4.85 -6.68 -18.02
CA GLN A 44 6.17 -6.04 -17.94
C GLN A 44 6.13 -4.92 -16.89
N ALA A 45 7.22 -4.78 -16.15
CA ALA A 45 7.31 -3.79 -15.11
C ALA A 45 8.75 -3.32 -14.85
N LYS A 46 8.89 -2.11 -14.31
CA LYS A 46 10.18 -1.53 -13.91
C LYS A 46 10.12 -0.99 -12.50
N ALA A 47 11.09 -1.38 -11.67
CA ALA A 47 11.19 -0.93 -10.30
C ALA A 47 11.62 0.53 -10.22
N PHE A 48 10.96 1.29 -9.35
CA PHE A 48 11.22 2.72 -9.16
C PHE A 48 11.46 3.09 -7.69
N ALA A 49 10.98 2.28 -6.76
CA ALA A 49 11.22 2.45 -5.33
C ALA A 49 11.18 1.10 -4.62
N HIS A 50 11.56 1.09 -3.35
CA HIS A 50 11.40 -0.06 -2.46
C HIS A 50 10.97 0.38 -1.06
N ASP A 51 10.39 -0.54 -0.29
CA ASP A 51 10.11 -0.34 1.14
C ASP A 51 11.32 -0.69 2.02
N ALA A 52 11.20 -0.55 3.34
CA ALA A 52 12.27 -0.94 4.27
C ALA A 52 12.50 -2.47 4.35
N SER A 53 11.53 -3.30 3.94
CA SER A 53 11.63 -4.76 3.92
C SER A 53 12.39 -5.30 2.70
N GLY A 54 12.48 -4.48 1.64
CA GLY A 54 13.09 -4.83 0.36
C GLY A 54 12.09 -5.12 -0.75
N GLY A 55 10.78 -5.02 -0.49
CA GLY A 55 9.75 -5.12 -1.53
C GLY A 55 9.82 -3.95 -2.51
N GLU A 56 9.57 -4.21 -3.79
CA GLU A 56 9.72 -3.24 -4.88
C GLU A 56 8.38 -2.66 -5.34
N PHE A 57 8.33 -1.33 -5.43
CA PHE A 57 7.29 -0.60 -6.15
C PHE A 57 7.67 -0.50 -7.63
N VAL A 58 6.74 -0.87 -8.51
CA VAL A 58 7.00 -0.99 -9.95
C VAL A 58 6.00 -0.21 -10.79
N PHE A 59 6.47 0.40 -11.87
CA PHE A 59 5.61 0.88 -12.95
C PHE A 59 5.26 -0.31 -13.84
N LEU A 60 3.97 -0.56 -14.06
CA LEU A 60 3.48 -1.59 -14.97
C LEU A 60 3.40 -1.04 -16.40
N GLU A 61 3.34 -1.93 -17.38
CA GLU A 61 3.23 -1.57 -18.80
C GLU A 61 1.98 -0.75 -19.15
N ASP A 62 0.94 -0.84 -18.33
CA ASP A 62 -0.32 -0.10 -18.45
C ASP A 62 -0.31 1.23 -17.66
N GLU A 63 0.87 1.69 -17.25
CA GLU A 63 1.15 2.93 -16.49
C GLU A 63 0.62 2.94 -15.04
N SER A 64 -0.03 1.86 -14.60
CA SER A 64 -0.42 1.68 -13.19
C SER A 64 0.76 1.23 -12.32
N ILE A 65 0.54 1.16 -11.01
CA ILE A 65 1.58 0.86 -10.03
C ILE A 65 1.35 -0.52 -9.42
N GLY A 66 2.37 -1.36 -9.48
CA GLY A 66 2.43 -2.66 -8.81
C GLY A 66 3.36 -2.65 -7.60
N PHE A 67 3.24 -3.70 -6.80
CA PHE A 67 4.16 -4.02 -5.73
C PHE A 67 4.57 -5.50 -5.80
N ILE A 68 5.84 -5.76 -5.48
CA ILE A 68 6.43 -7.09 -5.39
C ILE A 68 7.09 -7.20 -4.02
N GLY A 69 6.47 -7.93 -3.10
CA GLY A 69 6.94 -8.16 -1.75
C GLY A 69 8.11 -9.15 -1.73
N ASN A 70 9.01 -8.93 -0.77
CA ASN A 70 10.14 -9.82 -0.54
C ASN A 70 9.71 -11.20 0.00
N GLU A 71 8.48 -11.32 0.52
CA GLU A 71 7.89 -12.59 0.98
C GLU A 71 7.00 -13.25 -0.08
N GLY A 72 6.93 -12.68 -1.28
CA GLY A 72 6.24 -13.27 -2.44
C GLY A 72 4.86 -12.69 -2.72
N GLU A 73 4.45 -11.58 -2.08
CA GLU A 73 3.20 -10.89 -2.42
C GLU A 73 3.34 -10.09 -3.73
N VAL A 74 2.40 -10.25 -4.64
CA VAL A 74 2.37 -9.49 -5.90
C VAL A 74 0.97 -8.93 -6.14
N GLY A 75 0.90 -7.67 -6.57
CA GLY A 75 -0.38 -7.06 -6.89
C GLY A 75 -0.28 -5.64 -7.41
N ARG A 76 -1.31 -5.22 -8.14
CA ARG A 76 -1.53 -3.80 -8.44
C ARG A 76 -1.96 -3.09 -7.16
N ILE A 77 -1.50 -1.86 -6.95
CA ILE A 77 -1.76 -1.11 -5.72
C ILE A 77 -2.24 0.33 -5.97
N ALA A 78 -2.09 0.87 -7.17
CA ALA A 78 -2.62 2.18 -7.53
C ALA A 78 -2.72 2.34 -9.06
N GLU A 79 -3.56 3.25 -9.53
CA GLU A 79 -3.69 3.55 -10.97
C GLU A 79 -2.63 4.56 -11.44
N SER A 80 -1.96 5.25 -10.52
CA SER A 80 -0.88 6.18 -10.82
C SER A 80 0.04 6.40 -9.61
N LEU A 81 1.22 7.01 -9.84
CA LEU A 81 2.12 7.42 -8.76
C LEU A 81 1.47 8.43 -7.80
N ALA A 82 0.61 9.33 -8.31
CA ALA A 82 -0.13 10.29 -7.50
C ALA A 82 -1.09 9.60 -6.54
N GLU A 83 -1.80 8.58 -7.01
CA GLU A 83 -2.70 7.78 -6.17
C GLU A 83 -1.94 6.98 -5.12
N LEU A 84 -0.82 6.35 -5.50
CA LEU A 84 0.03 5.63 -4.54
C LEU A 84 0.50 6.57 -3.42
N LEU A 85 1.08 7.72 -3.78
CA LEU A 85 1.61 8.66 -2.80
C LEU A 85 0.50 9.26 -1.94
N THR A 86 -0.66 9.56 -2.54
CA THR A 86 -1.84 10.00 -1.78
C THR A 86 -2.22 8.94 -0.75
N PHE A 87 -2.30 7.67 -1.16
CA PHE A 87 -2.58 6.57 -0.23
C PHE A 87 -1.53 6.46 0.88
N LEU A 88 -0.24 6.40 0.56
CA LEU A 88 0.82 6.25 1.57
C LEU A 88 0.92 7.45 2.52
N ILE A 89 0.63 8.66 2.07
CA ILE A 89 0.58 9.84 2.95
C ILE A 89 -0.51 9.69 4.02
N HIS A 90 -1.68 9.15 3.66
CA HIS A 90 -2.78 8.92 4.60
C HIS A 90 -2.58 7.64 5.45
N ALA A 91 -2.09 6.57 4.83
CA ALA A 91 -2.05 5.23 5.42
C ALA A 91 -0.71 4.87 6.05
N GLY A 92 0.40 5.50 5.67
CA GLY A 92 1.74 5.22 6.17
C GLY A 92 2.36 3.92 5.65
N ASN A 93 1.63 2.80 5.74
CA ASN A 93 2.08 1.49 5.30
C ASN A 93 0.96 0.76 4.54
N LEU A 94 1.32 0.13 3.41
CA LEU A 94 0.43 -0.64 2.55
C LEU A 94 -0.23 -1.82 3.26
N PHE A 95 0.56 -2.56 4.04
CA PHE A 95 0.16 -3.84 4.65
C PHE A 95 -0.82 -3.66 5.82
N ASP A 96 -0.89 -2.49 6.43
CA ASP A 96 -1.93 -2.19 7.42
C ASP A 96 -3.34 -2.27 6.80
N PHE A 97 -3.45 -2.09 5.48
CA PHE A 97 -4.70 -2.02 4.73
C PHE A 97 -4.93 -3.23 3.82
N ASN A 98 -4.06 -4.24 3.81
CA ASN A 98 -4.14 -5.30 2.82
C ASN A 98 -5.23 -6.37 3.10
N CYS A 99 -5.92 -6.31 4.23
CA CYS A 99 -6.92 -7.29 4.61
C CYS A 99 -8.23 -7.11 3.81
N LYS A 100 -8.56 -8.05 2.91
CA LYS A 100 -9.77 -7.97 2.05
C LYS A 100 -11.06 -7.72 2.84
N LYS A 101 -11.16 -8.26 4.05
CA LYS A 101 -12.39 -8.23 4.84
C LYS A 101 -12.80 -6.82 5.26
N ILE A 102 -11.85 -5.89 5.44
CA ILE A 102 -12.20 -4.51 5.84
C ILE A 102 -12.99 -3.79 4.74
N TYR A 103 -12.81 -4.18 3.47
CA TYR A 103 -13.46 -3.57 2.30
C TYR A 103 -14.85 -4.11 1.99
N GLN A 104 -15.25 -5.22 2.62
CA GLN A 104 -16.54 -5.88 2.32
C GLN A 104 -17.74 -5.07 2.83
N ARG A 105 -17.53 -4.15 3.78
CA ARG A 105 -18.59 -3.29 4.33
C ARG A 105 -18.07 -1.87 4.58
N GLU A 106 -18.81 -0.88 4.12
CA GLU A 106 -18.42 0.54 4.27
C GLU A 106 -18.28 0.94 5.76
N SER A 107 -19.20 0.46 6.61
CA SER A 107 -19.15 0.73 8.05
C SER A 107 -17.90 0.15 8.73
N LEU A 108 -17.45 -1.03 8.27
CA LEU A 108 -16.25 -1.68 8.79
C LEU A 108 -14.99 -0.93 8.35
N LEU A 109 -14.90 -0.56 7.07
CA LEU A 109 -13.79 0.23 6.55
C LEU A 109 -13.68 1.56 7.30
N ARG A 110 -14.82 2.25 7.48
CA ARG A 110 -14.90 3.52 8.22
C ARG A 110 -14.39 3.36 9.66
N ALA A 111 -14.89 2.37 10.39
CA ALA A 111 -14.47 2.12 11.76
C ALA A 111 -12.96 1.80 11.85
N PHE A 112 -12.45 0.99 10.93
CA PHE A 112 -11.01 0.70 10.84
C PHE A 112 -10.19 1.98 10.61
N CYS A 113 -10.56 2.79 9.61
CA CYS A 113 -9.86 4.03 9.29
C CYS A 113 -9.89 5.05 10.45
N GLU A 114 -11.05 5.25 11.09
CA GLU A 114 -11.19 6.14 12.25
C GLU A 114 -10.31 5.68 13.43
N GLY A 115 -10.33 4.39 13.73
CA GLY A 115 -9.48 3.79 14.76
C GLY A 115 -7.98 3.91 14.44
N TYR A 116 -7.61 3.70 13.17
CA TYR A 116 -6.24 3.83 12.68
C TYR A 116 -5.70 5.24 12.91
N LEU A 117 -6.45 6.24 12.46
CA LEU A 117 -6.11 7.65 12.61
C LEU A 117 -5.99 8.06 14.09
N ALA A 118 -6.92 7.60 14.93
CA ALA A 118 -6.86 7.89 16.36
C ALA A 118 -5.57 7.34 16.99
N LYS A 119 -5.22 6.09 16.70
CA LYS A 119 -4.04 5.41 17.24
C LYS A 119 -2.73 6.00 16.73
N ILE A 120 -2.63 6.34 15.44
CA ILE A 120 -1.40 6.93 14.88
C ILE A 120 -1.19 8.37 15.37
N ARG A 121 -2.25 9.18 15.47
CA ARG A 121 -2.18 10.52 16.07
C ARG A 121 -1.75 10.45 17.52
N GLU A 122 -2.24 9.47 18.29
CA GLU A 122 -1.79 9.26 19.67
C GLU A 122 -0.31 8.88 19.74
N ALA A 123 0.16 7.97 18.87
CA ALA A 123 1.56 7.58 18.80
C ALA A 123 2.48 8.79 18.53
N TYR A 124 2.14 9.64 17.56
CA TYR A 124 2.92 10.84 17.26
C TYR A 124 2.91 11.85 18.42
N ARG A 125 1.78 12.03 19.10
CA ARG A 125 1.69 12.90 20.29
C ARG A 125 2.61 12.44 21.42
N LYS A 126 2.78 11.12 21.62
CA LYS A 126 3.72 10.56 22.62
C LYS A 126 5.18 10.93 22.32
N GLU A 127 5.50 11.20 21.05
CA GLU A 127 6.82 11.69 20.61
C GLU A 127 6.87 13.23 20.46
N HIS A 128 5.89 13.97 20.97
CA HIS A 128 5.76 15.41 20.79
C HIS A 128 5.70 15.87 19.32
N LYS A 129 5.16 15.02 18.45
CA LYS A 129 4.94 15.29 17.03
C LYS A 129 3.46 15.45 16.72
N ASP A 130 3.18 16.12 15.60
CA ASP A 130 1.84 16.29 15.05
C ASP A 130 1.77 15.56 13.70
N TRP A 131 1.06 14.44 13.67
CA TRP A 131 0.93 13.60 12.47
C TRP A 131 0.26 14.36 11.32
N ASP A 132 -0.83 15.07 11.60
CA ASP A 132 -1.59 15.80 10.57
C ASP A 132 -0.72 16.89 9.94
N LYS A 133 0.06 17.62 10.77
CA LYS A 133 0.98 18.65 10.27
C LYS A 133 2.11 18.07 9.43
N ILE A 134 2.70 16.95 9.86
CA ILE A 134 3.83 16.32 9.15
C ILE A 134 3.36 15.76 7.80
N ARG A 135 2.25 15.02 7.78
CA ARG A 135 1.68 14.47 6.55
C ARG A 135 1.11 15.55 5.63
N GLY A 136 0.49 16.57 6.20
CA GLY A 136 -0.02 17.71 5.44
C GLY A 136 1.08 18.50 4.73
N ALA A 137 2.21 18.75 5.40
CA ALA A 137 3.36 19.40 4.78
C ALA A 137 3.94 18.56 3.63
N LEU A 138 3.99 17.24 3.79
CA LEU A 138 4.44 16.32 2.75
C LEU A 138 3.51 16.34 1.53
N ALA A 139 2.20 16.35 1.76
CA ALA A 139 1.20 16.44 0.71
C ALA A 139 1.26 17.79 -0.03
N GLU A 140 1.43 18.90 0.71
CA GLU A 140 1.57 20.24 0.14
C GLU A 140 2.79 20.33 -0.77
N GLU A 141 3.94 19.83 -0.33
CA GLU A 141 5.17 19.78 -1.12
C GLU A 141 4.94 19.01 -2.44
N LEU A 142 4.25 17.87 -2.37
CA LEU A 142 3.93 17.04 -3.54
C LEU A 142 2.73 17.55 -4.37
N SER A 143 2.08 18.64 -3.95
CA SER A 143 0.83 19.13 -4.55
C SER A 143 -0.27 18.05 -4.62
N LEU A 144 -0.36 17.20 -3.59
CA LEU A 144 -1.33 16.12 -3.46
C LEU A 144 -2.44 16.48 -2.45
N PRO A 145 -3.65 15.94 -2.61
CA PRO A 145 -4.72 16.15 -1.65
C PRO A 145 -4.40 15.44 -0.32
N PHE A 146 -4.76 16.07 0.79
CA PHE A 146 -4.66 15.45 2.11
C PHE A 146 -5.85 15.82 2.98
N HIS A 147 -6.73 14.83 3.14
CA HIS A 147 -7.96 14.89 3.91
C HIS A 147 -8.03 13.63 4.77
N PRO A 148 -7.31 13.60 5.90
CA PRO A 148 -7.18 12.38 6.71
C PRO A 148 -8.54 11.82 7.15
N GLU A 149 -9.55 12.65 7.36
CA GLU A 149 -10.93 12.28 7.63
C GLU A 149 -11.62 11.46 6.52
N HIS A 150 -11.05 11.42 5.32
CA HIS A 150 -11.53 10.66 4.16
C HIS A 150 -10.64 9.46 3.83
N LEU A 151 -9.83 8.97 4.79
CA LEU A 151 -8.95 7.83 4.60
C LEU A 151 -9.68 6.58 4.04
N GLN A 152 -10.95 6.37 4.39
CA GLN A 152 -11.75 5.27 3.83
C GLN A 152 -11.91 5.34 2.30
N ASP A 153 -12.01 6.55 1.73
CA ASP A 153 -12.19 6.73 0.29
C ASP A 153 -10.88 6.42 -0.44
N VAL A 154 -9.76 6.89 0.13
CA VAL A 154 -8.40 6.62 -0.36
C VAL A 154 -8.07 5.12 -0.24
N ALA A 155 -8.42 4.49 0.88
CA ALA A 155 -8.24 3.04 1.07
C ALA A 155 -9.10 2.23 0.09
N MET A 156 -10.32 2.68 -0.21
CA MET A 156 -11.17 2.04 -1.22
C MET A 156 -10.61 2.17 -2.64
N GLN A 157 -9.90 3.25 -2.96
CA GLN A 157 -9.18 3.38 -4.24
C GLN A 157 -8.06 2.34 -4.35
N PHE A 158 -7.24 2.17 -3.29
CA PHE A 158 -6.24 1.10 -3.22
C PHE A 158 -6.87 -0.28 -3.46
N TYR A 159 -7.97 -0.60 -2.77
CA TYR A 159 -8.67 -1.87 -2.96
C TYR A 159 -9.17 -2.07 -4.40
N LYS A 160 -9.75 -1.03 -5.01
CA LYS A 160 -10.21 -1.07 -6.41
C LYS A 160 -9.07 -1.33 -7.39
N ALA A 161 -7.92 -0.68 -7.20
CA ALA A 161 -6.74 -0.94 -8.02
C ALA A 161 -6.26 -2.39 -7.86
N ALA A 162 -6.25 -2.90 -6.63
CA ALA A 162 -5.79 -4.25 -6.33
C ALA A 162 -6.67 -5.37 -6.89
N ILE A 163 -7.98 -5.13 -7.08
CA ILE A 163 -8.90 -6.09 -7.73
C ILE A 163 -9.11 -5.83 -9.23
N ARG A 164 -8.42 -4.85 -9.82
CA ARG A 164 -8.59 -4.51 -11.24
C ARG A 164 -8.07 -5.63 -12.13
N GLU A 165 -8.86 -5.99 -13.14
CA GLU A 165 -8.45 -6.92 -14.19
C GLU A 165 -7.94 -6.18 -15.46
N PRO A 166 -6.93 -6.71 -16.16
CA PRO A 166 -6.14 -7.88 -15.81
C PRO A 166 -5.29 -7.65 -14.54
N SER A 167 -5.19 -8.67 -13.68
CA SER A 167 -4.41 -8.60 -12.43
C SER A 167 -2.90 -8.63 -12.67
N PHE A 168 -2.15 -7.89 -11.85
CA PHE A 168 -0.70 -8.05 -11.76
C PHE A 168 -0.38 -9.18 -10.77
N SER A 169 0.06 -10.30 -11.32
CA SER A 169 0.40 -11.54 -10.61
C SER A 169 1.76 -12.08 -11.07
N CYS A 170 2.30 -13.01 -10.29
CA CYS A 170 3.55 -13.71 -10.60
C CYS A 170 3.38 -15.22 -10.37
N LYS A 171 4.07 -15.99 -11.20
CA LYS A 171 4.25 -17.44 -11.02
C LYS A 171 5.73 -17.76 -11.06
N TYR A 172 6.15 -18.79 -10.34
CA TYR A 172 7.54 -19.26 -10.39
C TYR A 172 7.58 -20.79 -10.37
N MET A 173 8.70 -21.35 -10.81
CA MET A 173 8.91 -22.79 -10.86
C MET A 173 9.83 -23.22 -9.72
N ASP A 174 9.39 -24.17 -8.90
CA ASP A 174 10.26 -24.91 -7.98
C ASP A 174 10.37 -26.36 -8.45
N GLY A 175 11.50 -26.69 -9.09
CA GLY A 175 11.69 -27.95 -9.78
C GLY A 175 10.71 -28.15 -10.94
N MET A 176 9.72 -29.02 -10.75
CA MET A 176 8.70 -29.35 -11.76
C MET A 176 7.32 -28.78 -11.40
N GLU A 177 7.19 -28.13 -10.25
CA GLU A 177 5.94 -27.58 -9.75
C GLU A 177 5.88 -26.07 -10.00
N GLU A 178 4.73 -25.60 -10.49
CA GLU A 178 4.45 -24.18 -10.70
C GLU A 178 3.68 -23.65 -9.49
N TYR A 179 4.21 -22.60 -8.88
CA TYR A 179 3.60 -21.89 -7.76
C TYR A 179 3.12 -20.52 -8.21
N THR A 180 2.05 -20.03 -7.58
CA THR A 180 1.57 -18.67 -7.77
C THR A 180 1.94 -17.85 -6.54
N CYS A 181 2.53 -16.69 -6.76
CA CYS A 181 2.81 -15.71 -5.70
C CYS A 181 1.54 -15.31 -4.97
N ASP A 182 1.66 -14.96 -3.70
CA ASP A 182 0.54 -14.50 -2.91
C ASP A 182 0.00 -13.18 -3.45
N SER A 183 -1.30 -12.95 -3.30
CA SER A 183 -1.90 -11.67 -3.68
C SER A 183 -1.52 -10.60 -2.66
N ILE A 184 -1.30 -9.37 -3.14
CA ILE A 184 -1.12 -8.22 -2.23
C ILE A 184 -2.27 -8.08 -1.23
N LEU A 185 -3.49 -8.44 -1.64
CA LEU A 185 -4.64 -8.50 -0.74
C LEU A 185 -4.69 -9.84 -0.01
N SER A 186 -4.66 -9.79 1.31
CA SER A 186 -4.68 -10.96 2.19
C SER A 186 -6.07 -11.25 2.75
N ASP A 187 -6.38 -12.53 2.90
CA ASP A 187 -7.54 -13.00 3.66
C ASP A 187 -7.26 -13.08 5.17
N THR A 188 -6.00 -12.87 5.57
CA THR A 188 -5.56 -12.90 6.96
C THR A 188 -6.02 -11.65 7.71
N VAL A 189 -6.66 -11.87 8.86
CA VAL A 189 -7.04 -10.79 9.78
C VAL A 189 -5.86 -10.49 10.70
N GLY A 190 -5.12 -9.43 10.38
CA GLY A 190 -3.99 -8.93 11.16
C GLY A 190 -4.39 -8.34 12.53
N MET A 191 -3.39 -8.02 13.36
CA MET A 191 -3.60 -7.46 14.70
C MET A 191 -4.37 -6.14 14.66
N TRP A 192 -3.96 -5.22 13.79
CA TRP A 192 -4.61 -3.91 13.63
C TRP A 192 -6.10 -4.05 13.31
N VAL A 193 -6.46 -4.96 12.43
CA VAL A 193 -7.86 -5.18 12.05
C VAL A 193 -8.69 -5.63 13.25
N LYS A 194 -8.19 -6.58 14.06
CA LYS A 194 -8.88 -7.03 15.28
C LYS A 194 -9.00 -5.93 16.32
N GLU A 195 -7.88 -5.23 16.58
CA GLU A 195 -7.81 -4.20 17.60
C GLU A 195 -8.70 -2.99 17.29
N LEU A 196 -8.70 -2.54 16.03
CA LEU A 196 -9.39 -1.31 15.64
C LEU A 196 -10.87 -1.49 15.35
N THR A 197 -11.26 -2.65 14.84
CA THR A 197 -12.67 -2.94 14.55
C THR A 197 -13.43 -3.43 15.78
N GLY A 198 -12.71 -3.89 16.82
CA GLY A 198 -13.30 -4.53 18.00
C GLY A 198 -13.94 -5.89 17.70
N MET A 199 -13.77 -6.41 16.48
CA MET A 199 -14.37 -7.66 16.03
C MET A 199 -13.37 -8.82 16.17
N THR A 200 -13.87 -9.96 16.61
CA THR A 200 -13.16 -11.24 16.59
C THR A 200 -13.00 -11.75 15.16
N LYS A 201 -12.01 -12.64 14.95
CA LYS A 201 -11.81 -13.32 13.66
C LYS A 201 -13.08 -14.04 13.19
N GLU A 202 -13.80 -14.66 14.11
CA GLU A 202 -15.06 -15.36 13.84
C GLU A 202 -16.18 -14.38 13.44
N GLU A 203 -16.31 -13.22 14.07
CA GLU A 203 -17.30 -12.19 13.66
C GLU A 203 -16.97 -11.59 12.29
N MET A 204 -15.70 -11.55 11.91
CA MET A 204 -15.30 -11.16 10.56
C MET A 204 -15.50 -12.26 9.52
N GLU A 205 -15.58 -13.53 9.93
CA GLU A 205 -15.75 -14.69 9.05
C GLU A 205 -17.21 -15.13 8.91
N ASN A 206 -18.04 -14.92 9.94
CA ASN A 206 -19.38 -15.50 10.07
C ASN A 206 -20.53 -14.50 9.90
N ASN A 207 -20.27 -13.23 9.60
CA ASN A 207 -21.32 -12.22 9.41
C ASN A 207 -22.00 -12.34 8.04
N HIS A 208 -22.86 -13.36 7.91
CA HIS A 208 -24.06 -13.23 7.08
C HIS A 208 -24.95 -12.16 7.72
N GLU A 209 -25.28 -11.12 6.97
CA GLU A 209 -26.20 -10.07 7.41
C GLU A 209 -27.53 -10.69 7.86
N HIS A 210 -27.99 -10.33 9.06
CA HIS A 210 -29.41 -10.13 9.26
C HIS A 210 -29.76 -8.80 8.58
N LEU A 211 -30.42 -8.92 7.41
CA LEU A 211 -31.24 -7.87 6.77
C LEU A 211 -32.22 -7.23 7.77
#